data_AF-A0ABD5QAD3-F1
#
_entry.id   AF-A0ABD5QAD3-F1
#
_cell.length_a   1.000
_cell.length_b   1.000
_cell.length_c   1.000
_cell.angle_alpha   90.00
_cell.angle_beta   90.00
_cell.angle_gamma   90.00
#
_symmetry.space_group_name_H-M   'P 1'
#
loop_
_entity.id
_entity.type
_entity.pdbx_description
1 polymer ?
#
loop_
_entity_poly.entity_id
_entity_poly.type
_entity_poly.pdbx_seq_one_letter_code
_entity_poly.pdbx_strand_id
1 'polypeptide(L)'
;MTRYDKLVRDRIPEIIEADGETPITHRADDDEYDRRLREKVVEEATEFEESGDPEELADVLAVVEAIRAFEGIDPERLAELRREKRERRGGFDERIVLERVAEDGSETEE
;
A
#
# COMPACT_ATOMS: atom_id res chain seq x y z
N MET A 1 12.75 -4.96 25.96
CA MET A 1 13.02 -3.99 24.87
C MET A 1 12.33 -4.54 23.63
N THR A 2 11.25 -3.90 23.21
CA THR A 2 10.57 -4.26 21.96
C THR A 2 11.37 -3.67 20.80
N ARG A 3 11.59 -4.46 19.76
CA ARG A 3 12.32 -4.02 18.56
C ARG A 3 11.32 -3.84 17.44
N TYR A 4 11.32 -2.66 16.86
CA TYR A 4 10.52 -2.33 15.67
C TYR A 4 11.46 -2.17 14.48
N ASP A 5 11.00 -2.54 13.30
CA ASP A 5 11.71 -2.36 12.03
C ASP A 5 10.69 -1.89 10.99
N LYS A 6 10.20 -0.67 11.19
CA LYS A 6 9.15 -0.07 10.35
C LYS A 6 9.34 1.42 10.16
N LEU A 7 8.84 1.92 9.04
CA LEU A 7 8.70 3.34 8.79
C LEU A 7 7.58 3.90 9.68
N VAL A 8 7.78 5.07 10.27
CA VAL A 8 6.79 5.74 11.11
C VAL A 8 6.58 7.17 10.62
N ARG A 9 5.44 7.79 10.97
CA ARG A 9 5.21 9.20 10.69
C ARG A 9 6.19 10.07 11.48
N ASP A 10 6.48 11.26 10.93
CA ASP A 10 7.49 12.18 11.47
C ASP A 10 7.31 12.51 12.95
N ARG A 11 6.06 12.54 13.44
CA ARG A 11 5.72 12.91 14.82
C ARG A 11 5.69 11.76 15.82
N ILE A 12 5.87 10.52 15.36
CA ILE A 12 5.82 9.33 16.24
C ILE A 12 6.94 9.36 17.30
N PRO A 13 8.19 9.76 16.99
CA PRO A 13 9.21 9.88 18.02
C PRO A 13 8.82 10.84 19.14
N GLU A 14 8.28 12.01 18.83
CA GLU A 14 7.87 13.00 19.84
C GLU A 14 6.68 12.51 20.69
N ILE A 15 5.78 11.74 20.09
CA ILE A 15 4.66 11.11 20.82
C ILE A 15 5.20 10.07 21.82
N ILE A 16 6.13 9.22 21.40
CA ILE A 16 6.78 8.21 22.28
C ILE A 16 7.51 8.91 23.44
N GLU A 17 8.21 10.01 23.17
CA GLU A 17 8.86 10.82 24.23
C GLU A 17 7.86 11.44 25.20
N ALA A 18 6.72 11.93 24.70
CA ALA A 18 5.66 12.51 25.52
C ALA A 18 5.01 11.47 26.46
N ASP A 19 4.98 10.20 26.04
CA ASP A 19 4.51 9.07 26.85
C ASP A 19 5.56 8.57 27.87
N GLY A 20 6.72 9.23 27.94
CA GLY A 20 7.80 8.93 28.90
C GLY A 20 8.72 7.79 28.47
N GLU A 21 8.60 7.33 27.22
CA GLU A 21 9.50 6.35 26.62
C GLU A 21 10.63 7.06 25.84
N THR A 22 11.66 6.30 25.41
CA THR A 22 12.79 6.86 24.65
C THR A 22 12.84 6.20 23.28
N PRO A 23 12.48 6.90 22.19
CA PRO A 23 12.55 6.34 20.85
C PRO A 23 14.01 6.24 20.38
N ILE A 24 14.36 5.14 19.73
CA ILE A 24 15.63 4.98 19.03
C ILE A 24 15.35 4.97 17.54
N THR A 25 15.80 5.99 16.82
CA THR A 25 15.48 6.22 15.40
C THR A 25 16.72 6.53 14.59
N HIS A 26 16.62 6.33 13.27
CA HIS A 26 17.58 6.83 12.29
C HIS A 26 16.81 7.38 11.08
N ARG A 27 17.50 8.14 10.23
CA ARG A 27 16.95 8.57 8.94
C ARG A 27 17.41 7.60 7.86
N ALA A 28 16.46 7.10 7.08
CA ALA A 28 16.74 6.27 5.92
C ALA A 28 17.44 7.09 4.82
N ASP A 29 18.30 6.43 4.06
CA ASP A 29 18.72 6.92 2.73
C ASP A 29 17.63 6.63 1.69
N ASP A 30 17.84 7.08 0.44
CA ASP A 30 16.84 6.95 -0.62
C ASP A 30 16.48 5.47 -0.92
N ASP A 31 17.47 4.57 -0.94
CA ASP A 31 17.25 3.15 -1.22
C ASP A 31 16.51 2.45 -0.07
N GLU A 32 16.88 2.75 1.19
CA GLU A 32 16.17 2.26 2.36
C GLU A 32 14.74 2.82 2.42
N TYR A 33 14.56 4.09 2.09
CA TYR A 33 13.26 4.75 2.13
C TYR A 33 12.30 4.18 1.08
N ASP A 34 12.76 3.94 -0.16
CA ASP A 34 11.97 3.26 -1.19
C ASP A 34 11.46 1.90 -0.70
N ARG A 35 12.38 1.07 -0.20
CA ARG A 35 12.03 -0.25 0.32
C ARG A 35 11.02 -0.16 1.45
N ARG A 36 11.25 0.76 2.40
CA ARG A 36 10.40 0.94 3.58
C ARG A 36 9.02 1.48 3.24
N LEU A 37 8.88 2.32 2.22
CA LEU A 37 7.58 2.75 1.72
C LEU A 37 6.77 1.58 1.11
N ARG A 38 7.43 0.69 0.37
CA ARG A 38 6.80 -0.52 -0.20
C ARG A 38 6.38 -1.52 0.88
N GLU A 39 7.20 -1.68 1.92
CA GLU A 39 6.84 -2.47 3.10
C GLU A 39 5.66 -1.84 3.83
N LYS A 40 5.68 -0.51 4.00
CA LYS A 40 4.65 0.23 4.72
C LYS A 40 3.27 0.12 4.07
N VAL A 41 3.16 0.22 2.74
CA VAL A 41 1.85 0.08 2.07
C VAL A 41 1.25 -1.32 2.23
N VAL A 42 2.09 -2.35 2.40
CA VAL A 42 1.62 -3.72 2.69
C VAL A 42 1.22 -3.85 4.16
N GLU A 43 1.98 -3.27 5.09
CA GLU A 43 1.64 -3.19 6.52
C GLU A 43 0.23 -2.61 6.71
N GLU A 44 -0.01 -1.37 6.24
CA GLU A 44 -1.29 -0.67 6.43
C GLU A 44 -2.47 -1.40 5.74
N ALA A 45 -2.23 -1.99 4.56
CA ALA A 45 -3.26 -2.77 3.88
C ALA A 45 -3.62 -4.06 4.63
N THR A 46 -2.64 -4.66 5.32
CA THR A 46 -2.85 -5.84 6.17
C THR A 46 -3.58 -5.44 7.45
N GLU A 47 -3.19 -4.32 8.07
CA GLU A 47 -3.88 -3.78 9.25
C GLU A 47 -5.34 -3.44 8.92
N PHE A 48 -5.63 -2.90 7.73
CA PHE A 48 -7.00 -2.73 7.25
C PHE A 48 -7.74 -4.06 7.03
N GLU A 49 -7.09 -5.07 6.45
CA GLU A 49 -7.69 -6.40 6.27
C GLU A 49 -8.11 -7.01 7.62
N GLU A 50 -7.23 -6.92 8.62
CA GLU A 50 -7.43 -7.51 9.94
C GLU A 50 -8.45 -6.74 10.79
N SER A 51 -8.41 -5.39 10.76
CA SER A 51 -9.23 -4.54 11.62
C SER A 51 -10.55 -4.09 11.00
N GLY A 52 -10.56 -3.87 9.68
CA GLY A 52 -11.63 -3.17 8.97
C GLY A 52 -11.75 -1.67 9.33
N ASP A 53 -10.78 -1.09 10.03
CA ASP A 53 -10.83 0.29 10.50
C ASP A 53 -10.58 1.29 9.35
N PRO A 54 -11.47 2.27 9.12
CA PRO A 54 -11.24 3.34 8.15
C PRO A 54 -9.97 4.17 8.37
N GLU A 55 -9.41 4.21 9.58
CA GLU A 55 -8.13 4.88 9.83
C GLU A 55 -6.99 4.21 9.04
N GLU A 56 -6.96 2.89 8.96
CA GLU A 56 -5.92 2.17 8.19
C GLU A 56 -6.06 2.38 6.68
N LEU A 57 -7.29 2.59 6.17
CA LEU A 57 -7.48 3.02 4.78
C LEU A 57 -6.89 4.42 4.52
N ALA A 58 -6.99 5.33 5.50
CA ALA A 58 -6.40 6.65 5.38
C ALA A 58 -4.87 6.55 5.36
N ASP A 59 -4.30 5.64 6.14
CA ASP A 59 -2.87 5.38 6.18
C ASP A 59 -2.36 4.74 4.88
N VAL A 60 -3.08 3.78 4.30
CA VAL A 60 -2.81 3.26 2.94
C VAL A 60 -2.74 4.40 1.92
N LEU A 61 -3.70 5.32 1.94
CA LEU A 61 -3.71 6.47 1.02
C LEU A 61 -2.51 7.41 1.26
N ALA A 62 -2.17 7.67 2.52
CA ALA A 62 -1.02 8.50 2.87
C ALA A 62 0.29 7.91 2.36
N VAL A 63 0.47 6.59 2.48
CA VAL A 63 1.68 5.90 2.00
C VAL A 63 1.73 5.88 0.47
N VAL A 64 0.61 5.66 -0.21
CA VAL A 64 0.53 5.74 -1.68
C VAL A 64 0.94 7.12 -2.18
N GLU A 65 0.50 8.20 -1.53
CA GLU A 65 0.92 9.56 -1.89
C GLU A 65 2.41 9.80 -1.63
N ALA A 66 2.96 9.25 -0.53
CA ALA A 66 4.39 9.33 -0.24
C ALA A 66 5.24 8.61 -1.31
N ILE A 67 4.85 7.39 -1.71
CA ILE A 67 5.47 6.64 -2.83
C ILE A 67 5.41 7.46 -4.11
N ARG A 68 4.22 7.99 -4.46
CA ARG A 68 4.00 8.79 -5.66
C ARG A 68 4.91 10.02 -5.69
N ALA A 69 5.07 10.71 -4.57
CA ALA A 69 5.95 11.86 -4.44
C ALA A 69 7.43 11.49 -4.55
N PHE A 70 7.85 10.42 -3.87
CA PHE A 70 9.23 9.94 -3.88
C PHE A 70 9.69 9.47 -5.27
N GLU A 71 8.84 8.72 -5.97
CA GLU A 71 9.09 8.20 -7.32
C GLU A 71 8.93 9.28 -8.42
N GLY A 72 8.53 10.50 -8.05
CA GLY A 72 8.29 11.59 -9.02
C GLY A 72 7.13 11.30 -9.98
N ILE A 73 6.20 10.43 -9.60
CA ILE A 73 5.01 10.13 -10.40
C ILE A 73 4.11 11.36 -10.39
N ASP A 74 3.56 11.76 -11.53
CA ASP A 74 2.62 12.87 -11.58
C ASP A 74 1.21 12.45 -11.08
N PRO A 75 0.49 13.26 -10.27
CA PRO A 75 -0.83 12.87 -9.75
C PRO A 75 -1.86 12.71 -10.86
N GLU A 76 -1.82 13.57 -11.87
CA GLU A 76 -2.76 13.54 -13.01
C GLU A 76 -2.49 12.29 -13.85
N ARG A 77 -1.22 11.93 -14.03
CA ARG A 77 -0.83 10.70 -14.71
C ARG A 77 -1.29 9.45 -13.96
N LEU A 78 -1.14 9.40 -12.64
CA LEU A 78 -1.62 8.27 -11.84
C LEU A 78 -3.16 8.15 -11.91
N ALA A 79 -3.86 9.29 -11.85
CA ALA A 79 -5.31 9.34 -12.01
C ALA A 79 -5.76 8.88 -13.40
N GLU A 80 -5.04 9.27 -14.45
CA GLU A 80 -5.28 8.82 -15.82
C GLU A 80 -5.14 7.30 -15.94
N LEU A 81 -4.03 6.73 -15.44
CA LEU A 81 -3.81 5.28 -15.42
C LEU A 81 -4.92 4.53 -14.70
N ARG A 82 -5.47 5.09 -13.60
CA ARG A 82 -6.62 4.53 -12.89
C ARG A 82 -7.89 4.55 -13.75
N ARG A 83 -8.18 5.67 -14.44
CA ARG A 83 -9.33 5.80 -15.35
C ARG A 83 -9.24 4.84 -16.53
N GLU A 84 -8.11 4.81 -17.24
CA GLU A 84 -7.88 3.92 -18.39
C GLU A 84 -8.07 2.43 -18.00
N LYS A 85 -7.58 2.03 -16.82
CA LYS A 85 -7.80 0.67 -16.30
C LYS A 85 -9.30 0.40 -16.06
N ARG A 86 -10.02 1.35 -15.46
CA ARG A 86 -11.46 1.22 -15.20
C ARG A 86 -12.27 1.14 -16.49
N GLU A 87 -11.95 1.96 -17.49
CA GLU A 87 -12.62 1.95 -18.80
C GLU A 87 -12.37 0.63 -19.54
N ARG A 88 -11.13 0.13 -19.52
CA ARG A 88 -10.75 -1.07 -20.27
C ARG A 88 -11.14 -2.37 -19.57
N ARG A 89 -11.20 -2.41 -18.24
CA ARG A 89 -11.35 -3.64 -17.45
C ARG A 89 -12.56 -3.63 -16.51
N GLY A 90 -13.29 -2.53 -16.42
CA GLY A 90 -14.34 -2.33 -15.42
C GLY A 90 -13.79 -1.91 -14.06
N GLY A 91 -14.72 -1.62 -13.14
CA GLY A 91 -14.44 -1.42 -11.71
C GLY A 91 -14.75 -2.67 -10.90
N PHE A 92 -14.78 -2.52 -9.58
CA PHE A 92 -15.20 -3.59 -8.66
C PHE A 92 -16.71 -3.56 -8.35
N ASP A 93 -17.48 -2.70 -9.05
CA ASP A 93 -18.90 -2.45 -8.81
C ASP A 93 -19.77 -3.72 -8.98
N GLU A 94 -19.40 -4.60 -9.92
CA GLU A 94 -20.11 -5.85 -10.24
C GLU A 94 -19.78 -7.01 -9.27
N ARG A 95 -18.83 -6.83 -8.33
CA ARG A 95 -18.49 -7.83 -7.29
C ARG A 95 -18.10 -9.22 -7.82
N ILE A 96 -17.44 -9.26 -8.97
CA ILE A 96 -17.02 -10.52 -9.61
C ILE A 96 -15.79 -11.09 -8.91
N VAL A 97 -15.87 -12.36 -8.49
CA VAL A 97 -14.74 -13.14 -7.96
C VAL A 97 -14.42 -14.26 -8.96
N LEU A 98 -13.16 -14.33 -9.42
CA LEU A 98 -12.71 -15.38 -10.32
C LEU A 98 -12.27 -16.61 -9.51
N GLU A 99 -13.02 -17.72 -9.61
CA GLU A 99 -12.71 -18.95 -8.87
C GLU A 99 -11.78 -19.90 -9.63
N ARG A 100 -11.90 -19.98 -10.96
CA ARG A 100 -11.08 -20.83 -11.83
C ARG A 100 -11.20 -20.41 -13.29
N VAL A 101 -10.18 -20.73 -14.09
CA VAL A 101 -10.21 -20.65 -15.55
C VAL A 101 -10.15 -22.09 -16.07
N ALA A 102 -11.09 -22.50 -16.90
CA ALA A 102 -11.02 -23.79 -17.59
C ALA A 102 -10.22 -23.62 -18.88
N GLU A 103 -9.37 -24.59 -19.21
CA GLU A 103 -8.74 -24.68 -20.53
C GLU A 103 -9.80 -25.14 -21.53
N ASP A 104 -9.97 -24.44 -22.65
CA ASP A 104 -10.81 -24.90 -23.76
C ASP A 104 -10.20 -26.21 -24.28
N GLY A 105 -10.93 -27.31 -24.09
CA GLY A 105 -10.60 -28.58 -24.71
C GLY A 105 -10.71 -28.44 -26.22
N SER A 106 -9.57 -28.25 -26.90
CA SER A 106 -9.51 -28.51 -28.33
C SER A 106 -9.65 -30.03 -28.53
N GLU A 107 -10.89 -30.50 -28.61
CA GLU A 107 -11.22 -31.80 -29.17
C GLU A 107 -10.71 -31.79 -30.62
N THR A 108 -9.53 -32.37 -30.84
CA THR A 108 -9.18 -32.87 -32.16
C THR A 108 -9.62 -34.32 -32.18
N GLU A 109 -10.83 -34.55 -32.64
CA GLU A 109 -11.28 -35.89 -33.05
C GLU A 109 -10.49 -36.28 -34.31
N GLU A 110 -9.67 -37.33 -34.22
CA GLU A 110 -9.17 -38.11 -35.36
C GLU A 110 -10.02 -39.37 -35.57
#